data_AF-A0A7J4HGZ7-F1
#
_entry.id   AF-A0A7J4HGZ7-F1
#
_cell.length_a   1.000
_cell.length_b   1.000
_cell.length_c   1.000
_cell.angle_alpha   90.00
_cell.angle_beta   90.00
_cell.angle_gamma   90.00
#
_symmetry.space_group_name_H-M   'P 1'
#
loop_
_entity.id
_entity.type
_entity.pdbx_description
1 polymer ?
#
loop_
_entity_poly.entity_id
_entity_poly.type
_entity_poly.pdbx_seq_one_letter_code
_entity_poly.pdbx_strand_id
1 'polypeptide(L)'
;MNDAMKIVDETLDAICPFDSKTEELLKFALSIKARSAPCVRKHFKGAKKEGASDEEIAYVFALTMRESAGADDCWTHSVIKDCIEETGGSAGPDCDVETKTDCCGSEPEPATVETDASCCGGSC
;
A
#
# COMPACT_ATOMS: atom_id res chain seq x y z
N MET A 1 -28.54 -5.22 -10.23
CA MET A 1 -27.40 -4.29 -10.16
C MET A 1 -27.98 -2.90 -10.37
N ASN A 2 -27.75 -1.99 -9.42
CA ASN A 2 -28.42 -0.69 -9.42
C ASN A 2 -27.95 0.17 -10.60
N ASP A 3 -28.90 0.76 -11.34
CA ASP A 3 -28.63 1.62 -12.51
C ASP A 3 -27.66 2.77 -12.20
N ALA A 4 -27.64 3.25 -10.96
CA ALA A 4 -26.73 4.29 -10.49
C ALA A 4 -25.24 3.92 -10.64
N MET A 5 -24.85 2.67 -10.36
CA MET A 5 -23.45 2.23 -10.46
C MET A 5 -22.99 2.20 -11.93
N LYS A 6 -23.90 1.79 -12.82
CA LYS A 6 -23.64 1.75 -14.26
C LYS A 6 -23.41 3.15 -14.84
N ILE A 7 -24.20 4.13 -14.41
CA ILE A 7 -24.03 5.53 -14.82
C ILE A 7 -22.65 6.06 -14.40
N VAL A 8 -22.16 5.70 -13.22
CA VAL A 8 -20.82 6.10 -12.75
C VAL A 8 -19.75 5.50 -13.64
N ASP A 9 -19.80 4.19 -13.92
CA ASP A 9 -18.82 3.52 -14.77
C ASP A 9 -18.80 4.15 -16.19
N GLU A 10 -19.96 4.34 -16.81
CA GLU A 10 -20.07 4.96 -18.13
C GLU A 10 -19.56 6.41 -18.17
N THR A 11 -19.79 7.16 -17.09
CA THR A 11 -19.29 8.54 -16.98
C THR A 11 -17.77 8.56 -16.84
N LEU A 12 -17.20 7.69 -16.00
CA LEU A 12 -15.76 7.59 -15.82
C LEU A 12 -15.05 7.21 -17.13
N ASP A 13 -15.58 6.24 -17.86
CA ASP A 13 -15.03 5.83 -19.16
C ASP A 13 -15.09 6.99 -20.17
N ALA A 14 -16.15 7.80 -20.17
CA ALA A 14 -16.32 8.91 -21.11
C ALA A 14 -15.39 10.10 -20.84
N ILE A 15 -14.99 10.32 -19.58
CA ILE A 15 -14.15 11.46 -19.18
C ILE A 15 -12.70 11.08 -18.90
N CYS A 16 -12.34 9.79 -19.01
CA CYS A 16 -11.02 9.28 -18.68
C CYS A 16 -9.94 9.98 -19.53
N PRO A 17 -9.01 10.73 -18.93
CA PRO A 17 -7.96 11.42 -19.67
C PRO A 17 -6.74 10.53 -19.94
N PHE A 18 -6.75 9.28 -19.49
CA PHE A 18 -5.63 8.35 -19.57
C PHE A 18 -5.80 7.38 -20.73
N ASP A 19 -4.69 6.86 -21.25
CA ASP A 19 -4.72 5.73 -22.16
C ASP A 19 -5.12 4.44 -21.42
N SER A 20 -5.63 3.46 -22.17
CA SER A 20 -6.17 2.22 -21.60
C SER A 20 -5.16 1.45 -20.74
N LYS A 21 -3.86 1.51 -21.08
CA LYS A 21 -2.80 0.90 -20.27
C LYS A 21 -2.67 1.57 -18.91
N THR A 22 -2.56 2.90 -18.89
CA THR A 22 -2.44 3.68 -17.65
C THR A 22 -3.69 3.53 -16.78
N GLU A 23 -4.87 3.53 -17.40
CA GLU A 23 -6.12 3.33 -16.69
C GLU A 23 -6.20 1.96 -16.00
N GLU A 24 -5.82 0.88 -16.68
CA GLU A 24 -5.79 -0.46 -16.09
C GLU A 24 -4.76 -0.58 -14.96
N LEU A 25 -3.59 0.06 -15.09
CA LEU A 25 -2.59 0.13 -14.01
C LEU A 25 -3.11 0.90 -12.78
N LEU A 26 -3.84 2.00 -12.98
CA LEU A 26 -4.48 2.74 -11.88
C LEU A 26 -5.57 1.90 -11.20
N LYS A 27 -6.45 1.25 -11.97
CA LYS A 27 -7.47 0.35 -11.42
C LYS A 27 -6.84 -0.84 -10.68
N PHE A 28 -5.71 -1.35 -11.16
CA PHE A 28 -4.91 -2.37 -10.48
C PHE A 28 -4.41 -1.88 -9.11
N ALA A 29 -3.77 -0.71 -9.03
CA ALA A 29 -3.34 -0.11 -7.77
C ALA A 29 -4.50 0.09 -6.77
N LEU A 30 -5.60 0.69 -7.23
CA LEU A 30 -6.79 0.91 -6.39
C LEU A 30 -7.39 -0.40 -5.89
N SER A 31 -7.40 -1.44 -6.71
CA SER A 31 -7.92 -2.74 -6.32
C SER A 31 -7.07 -3.43 -5.23
N ILE A 32 -5.76 -3.23 -5.23
CA ILE A 32 -4.85 -3.68 -4.18
C ILE A 32 -5.14 -2.90 -2.88
N LYS A 33 -5.19 -1.56 -2.96
CA LYS A 33 -5.50 -0.70 -1.80
C LYS A 33 -6.84 -1.08 -1.16
N ALA A 34 -7.84 -1.41 -1.98
CA ALA A 34 -9.17 -1.84 -1.55
C ALA A 34 -9.24 -3.33 -1.13
N ARG A 35 -8.13 -4.08 -1.20
CA ARG A 35 -8.03 -5.51 -0.86
C ARG A 35 -9.04 -6.39 -1.64
N SER A 36 -9.32 -6.05 -2.90
CA SER A 36 -10.30 -6.75 -3.75
C SER A 36 -9.63 -7.74 -4.71
N ALA A 37 -9.46 -8.98 -4.26
CA ALA A 37 -8.88 -10.08 -5.05
C ALA A 37 -9.46 -10.27 -6.48
N PRO A 38 -10.80 -10.21 -6.72
CA PRO A 38 -11.33 -10.36 -8.07
C PRO A 38 -10.95 -9.17 -8.97
N CYS A 39 -10.93 -7.95 -8.44
CA CYS A 39 -10.54 -6.75 -9.20
C CYS A 39 -9.04 -6.75 -9.51
N VAL A 40 -8.20 -7.15 -8.55
CA VAL A 40 -6.74 -7.29 -8.77
C VAL A 40 -6.46 -8.22 -9.96
N ARG A 41 -7.11 -9.38 -10.01
CA ARG A 41 -6.93 -10.33 -11.11
C ARG A 41 -7.47 -9.81 -12.44
N LYS A 42 -8.59 -9.09 -12.42
CA LYS A 42 -9.20 -8.48 -13.61
C LYS A 42 -8.26 -7.44 -14.22
N HIS A 43 -7.82 -6.48 -13.41
CA HIS A 43 -7.04 -5.34 -13.87
C HIS A 43 -5.58 -5.71 -14.17
N PHE A 44 -5.00 -6.69 -13.47
CA PHE A 44 -3.71 -7.27 -13.86
C PHE A 44 -3.75 -7.83 -15.30
N LYS A 45 -4.80 -8.62 -15.62
CA LYS A 45 -4.97 -9.17 -16.97
C LYS A 45 -5.29 -8.08 -18.00
N GLY A 46 -6.07 -7.07 -17.63
CA GLY A 46 -6.35 -5.89 -18.44
C GLY A 46 -5.07 -5.16 -18.81
N ALA A 47 -4.27 -4.79 -17.82
CA ALA A 47 -2.98 -4.12 -18.02
C ALA A 47 -2.05 -4.91 -18.95
N LYS A 48 -1.90 -6.23 -18.74
CA LYS A 48 -1.11 -7.10 -19.63
C LYS A 48 -1.63 -7.12 -21.07
N LYS A 49 -2.95 -7.10 -21.26
CA LYS A 49 -3.58 -7.09 -22.59
C LYS A 49 -3.32 -5.76 -23.32
N GLU A 50 -3.33 -4.66 -22.59
CA GLU A 50 -2.99 -3.32 -23.12
C GLU A 50 -1.47 -3.09 -23.28
N GLY A 51 -0.66 -4.14 -23.08
CA GLY A 51 0.78 -4.11 -23.35
C GLY A 51 1.64 -3.61 -22.20
N ALA A 52 1.13 -3.56 -20.97
CA ALA A 52 1.95 -3.25 -19.81
C ALA A 52 3.07 -4.29 -19.63
N SER A 53 4.29 -3.81 -19.44
CA SER A 53 5.44 -4.65 -19.16
C SER A 53 5.36 -5.22 -17.75
N ASP A 54 6.11 -6.29 -17.49
CA ASP A 54 6.15 -6.86 -16.14
C ASP A 54 6.83 -5.90 -15.15
N GLU A 55 7.77 -5.07 -15.62
CA GLU A 55 8.42 -4.01 -14.85
C GLU A 55 7.43 -2.90 -14.47
N GLU A 56 6.56 -2.45 -15.39
CA GLU A 56 5.53 -1.44 -15.10
C GLU A 56 4.56 -1.95 -14.03
N ILE A 57 4.11 -3.20 -14.14
CA ILE A 57 3.19 -3.81 -13.17
C ILE A 57 3.89 -4.00 -11.81
N ALA A 58 5.13 -4.48 -11.80
CA ALA A 58 5.91 -4.67 -10.57
C ALA A 58 6.15 -3.33 -9.86
N TYR A 59 6.46 -2.27 -10.61
CA TYR A 59 6.64 -0.93 -10.08
C TYR A 59 5.36 -0.41 -9.41
N VAL A 60 4.21 -0.50 -10.10
CA VAL A 60 2.92 -0.06 -9.55
C VAL A 60 2.52 -0.90 -8.33
N PHE A 61 2.74 -2.20 -8.36
CA PHE A 61 2.52 -3.09 -7.22
C PHE A 61 3.36 -2.66 -6.00
N ALA A 62 4.67 -2.50 -6.17
CA ALA A 62 5.58 -2.10 -5.10
C ALA A 62 5.23 -0.72 -4.54
N LEU A 63 4.95 0.25 -5.41
CA LEU A 63 4.50 1.59 -5.02
C LEU A 63 3.21 1.51 -4.19
N THR A 64 2.23 0.75 -4.65
CA THR A 64 0.94 0.62 -3.94
C THR A 64 1.12 -0.03 -2.57
N MET A 65 1.98 -1.03 -2.44
CA MET A 65 2.29 -1.66 -1.15
C MET A 65 2.96 -0.69 -0.20
N ARG A 66 3.95 0.09 -0.66
CA ARG A 66 4.63 1.12 0.14
C ARG A 66 3.65 2.16 0.68
N GLU A 67 2.79 2.70 -0.19
CA GLU A 67 1.80 3.72 0.20
C GLU A 67 0.65 3.13 1.05
N SER A 68 0.41 1.82 0.97
CA SER A 68 -0.56 1.14 1.83
C SER A 68 -0.01 0.87 3.23
N ALA A 69 1.25 0.47 3.34
CA ALA A 69 1.92 0.18 4.60
C ALA A 69 1.97 1.40 5.53
N GLY A 70 2.29 2.60 5.01
CA GLY A 70 2.30 3.81 5.83
C GLY A 70 0.93 4.20 6.40
N ALA A 71 -0.17 3.81 5.75
CA ALA A 71 -1.52 4.02 6.28
C ALA A 71 -1.87 2.99 7.36
N ASP A 72 -1.42 1.74 7.22
CA ASP A 72 -1.64 0.69 8.20
C ASP A 72 -0.79 0.95 9.47
N ASP A 73 0.46 1.39 9.36
CA ASP A 73 1.34 1.69 10.52
C ASP A 73 0.78 2.81 11.41
N CYS A 74 0.47 3.98 10.83
CA CYS A 74 -0.07 5.12 11.57
C CYS A 74 -1.45 4.82 12.20
N TRP A 75 -2.27 4.03 11.51
CA TRP A 75 -3.57 3.62 12.03
C TRP A 75 -3.44 2.61 13.18
N THR A 76 -2.58 1.59 13.04
CA THR A 76 -2.33 0.60 14.09
C THR A 76 -1.75 1.24 15.35
N HIS A 77 -0.88 2.25 15.23
CA HIS A 77 -0.42 3.02 16.39
C HIS A 77 -1.57 3.70 17.15
N SER A 78 -2.52 4.30 16.43
CA SER A 78 -3.69 4.95 17.04
C SER A 78 -4.61 3.92 17.72
N VAL A 79 -4.88 2.79 17.06
CA VAL A 79 -5.75 1.73 17.60
C VAL A 79 -5.12 1.03 18.81
N ILE A 80 -3.82 0.75 18.77
CA ILE A 80 -3.12 0.14 19.89
C ILE A 80 -3.08 1.08 21.09
N LYS A 81 -2.89 2.39 20.87
CA LYS A 81 -2.97 3.39 21.92
C LYS A 81 -4.32 3.38 22.62
N ASP A 82 -5.42 3.40 21.86
CA ASP A 82 -6.78 3.33 22.41
C ASP A 82 -7.00 2.04 23.22
N CYS A 83 -6.53 0.89 22.72
CA CYS A 83 -6.60 -0.39 23.45
C CYS A 83 -5.76 -0.41 24.74
N ILE A 84 -4.58 0.23 24.75
CA ILE A 84 -3.72 0.34 25.93
C ILE A 84 -4.37 1.23 27.00
N GLU A 85 -4.96 2.36 26.58
CA GLU A 85 -5.69 3.27 27.46
C GLU A 85 -6.92 2.58 28.08
N GLU A 86 -7.67 1.79 27.30
CA GLU A 86 -8.81 1.00 27.79
C GLU A 86 -8.42 -0.09 28.81
N THR A 87 -7.21 -0.65 28.68
CA THR A 87 -6.71 -1.70 29.57
C THR A 87 -5.92 -1.18 30.79
N GLY A 88 -5.78 0.15 30.92
CA GLY A 88 -5.05 0.79 32.02
C GLY A 88 -3.53 0.60 31.93
N GLY A 89 -3.00 0.24 30.75
CA GLY A 89 -1.57 0.18 30.49
C GLY A 89 -1.02 1.56 30.12
N SER A 90 0.27 1.78 30.33
CA SER A 90 0.99 2.93 29.77
C SER A 90 1.74 2.49 28.52
N ALA A 91 1.52 3.14 27.38
CA ALA A 91 2.32 2.91 26.18
C ALA A 91 3.79 3.25 26.46
N GLY A 92 4.72 2.44 25.93
CA GLY A 92 6.15 2.74 25.93
C GLY A 92 6.48 4.00 25.11
N PRO A 93 7.72 4.50 25.18
CA PRO A 93 8.09 5.81 24.65
C PRO A 93 7.65 5.97 23.19
N ASP A 94 6.96 7.08 22.95
CA ASP A 94 6.39 7.48 21.67
C ASP A 94 7.41 7.40 20.54
N CYS A 95 7.00 6.79 19.41
CA CYS A 95 7.61 7.15 18.13
C CYS A 95 7.07 8.53 17.77
N ASP A 96 7.80 9.57 18.16
CA ASP A 96 7.45 10.96 17.91
C ASP A 96 7.19 11.21 16.41
N VAL A 97 5.90 11.34 16.05
CA VAL A 97 5.44 11.62 14.68
C VAL A 97 5.72 13.07 14.24
N GLU A 98 6.45 13.84 15.03
CA GLU A 98 6.86 15.21 14.68
C GLU A 98 8.20 15.27 13.94
N THR A 99 9.03 14.23 14.00
CA THR A 99 10.18 14.11 13.11
C THR A 99 9.81 13.24 11.92
N LYS A 100 9.47 13.90 10.80
CA LYS A 100 9.48 13.31 9.45
C LYS A 100 10.89 12.85 9.09
N THR A 101 11.38 11.82 9.77
CA THR A 101 12.65 11.17 9.48
C THR A 101 12.36 9.67 9.40
N ASP A 102 11.80 9.32 8.24
CA ASP A 102 12.25 8.17 7.47
C ASP A 102 12.00 6.78 8.07
N CYS A 103 10.75 6.35 8.19
CA CYS A 103 10.45 4.89 8.26
C CYS A 103 10.82 4.16 6.95
N CYS A 104 11.18 4.88 5.89
CA CYS A 104 11.54 4.32 4.60
C CYS A 104 12.69 5.13 3.98
N GLY A 105 13.91 4.97 4.49
CA GLY A 105 15.10 5.49 3.83
C GLY A 105 16.34 5.61 4.71
N SER A 106 17.19 4.59 4.71
CA SER A 106 18.65 4.71 4.87
C SER A 106 19.27 3.42 4.33
N GLU A 107 19.92 3.47 3.17
CA GLU A 107 20.70 2.36 2.62
C GLU A 107 21.85 2.01 3.57
N PRO A 108 22.21 0.72 3.77
CA PRO A 108 23.34 0.38 4.61
C PRO A 108 24.66 0.63 3.86
N GLU A 109 25.43 1.63 4.31
CA GLU A 109 26.85 1.80 4.00
C GLU A 109 27.68 0.62 4.57
N PRO A 110 28.81 0.24 3.94
CA PRO A 110 29.34 -1.12 4.02
C PRO A 110 29.98 -1.50 5.36
N ALA A 111 29.71 -2.74 5.73
CA ALA A 111 30.14 -3.51 6.90
C ALA A 111 31.43 -3.04 7.61
N THR A 112 31.29 -2.74 8.90
CA THR A 112 32.24 -3.22 9.89
C THR A 112 31.50 -4.21 10.79
N VAL A 113 32.04 -5.43 10.83
CA VAL A 113 31.54 -6.54 11.63
C VAL A 113 31.59 -6.12 13.09
N GLU A 114 30.47 -6.19 13.81
CA GLU A 114 30.32 -6.83 15.12
C GLU A 114 28.82 -7.10 15.35
N THR A 115 28.56 -8.24 15.96
CA THR A 115 27.30 -8.97 15.98
C THR A 115 26.29 -8.41 16.98
N ASP A 116 25.10 -8.03 16.52
CA ASP A 116 23.82 -8.34 17.20
C ASP A 116 22.68 -8.30 16.18
N ALA A 117 22.18 -9.49 15.85
CA ALA A 117 20.96 -9.68 15.10
C ALA A 117 19.77 -9.67 16.08
N SER A 118 19.17 -8.49 16.31
CA SER A 118 17.95 -8.38 17.13
C SER A 118 16.71 -7.98 16.33
N CYS A 119 16.79 -7.70 15.03
CA CYS A 119 15.66 -7.06 14.31
C CYS A 119 14.58 -8.01 13.76
N CYS A 120 14.74 -9.34 13.83
CA CYS A 120 13.72 -10.29 13.37
C CYS A 120 13.67 -11.53 14.26
N GLY A 121 13.16 -11.38 15.48
CA GLY A 121 12.81 -12.48 16.38
C GLY A 121 11.31 -12.70 16.44
N GLY A 122 10.73 -13.39 15.45
CA GLY A 122 9.32 -13.77 15.46
C GLY A 122 8.95 -14.63 14.25
N SER A 123 8.74 -15.92 14.50
CA SER A 123 8.52 -16.98 13.51
C SER A 123 7.29 -16.76 12.61
N CYS A 124 7.51 -16.95 11.31
CA CYS A 124 6.58 -17.33 10.23
C CYS A 124 5.21 -16.64 10.13
#